data_AF-E5Y5U1-F1
#
_entry.id   AF-E5Y5U1-F1
#
_cell.length_a   1.000
_cell.length_b   1.000
_cell.length_c   1.000
_cell.angle_alpha   90.00
_cell.angle_beta   90.00
_cell.angle_gamma   90.00
#
_symmetry.space_group_name_H-M   'P 1'
#
loop_
_entity.id
_entity.type
_entity.pdbx_description
1 polymer ?
#
loop_
_entity_poly.entity_id
_entity_poly.type
_entity_poly.pdbx_seq_one_letter_code
_entity_poly.pdbx_strand_id
1 'polypeptide(L)'
;MSIENSFFSSKAPKERKVCIAKWHRNWSGPRAERFAPSDPNAVDWKAAYRKELESRFPTPSSLRLYLQEIEKRTPDPILCCFELNPEECHRRVLAAFIKENINLDVPEWNGRRHDGQFSLLP
;
A
#
# COMPACT_ATOMS: atom_id res chain seq x y z
N MET A 1 -13.01 -3.85 3.42
CA MET A 1 -11.56 -3.81 3.19
C MET A 1 -11.00 -2.59 3.90
N SER A 2 -10.14 -2.83 4.89
CA SER A 2 -9.41 -1.80 5.64
C SER A 2 -7.95 -1.91 5.21
N ILE A 3 -7.44 -0.91 4.52
CA ILE A 3 -6.06 -0.87 4.05
C ILE A 3 -5.45 0.43 4.50
N GLU A 4 -4.26 0.34 5.07
CA GLU A 4 -3.47 1.48 5.51
C GLU A 4 -2.14 1.49 4.75
N ASN A 5 -1.40 2.59 4.81
CA ASN A 5 0.00 2.62 4.36
C ASN A 5 0.94 3.02 5.50
N SER A 6 2.23 2.71 5.40
CA SER A 6 3.20 3.09 6.41
C SER A 6 4.64 3.14 5.87
N PHE A 7 5.52 3.78 6.63
CA PHE A 7 6.96 3.61 6.47
C PHE A 7 7.41 2.26 7.03
N PHE A 8 8.25 1.52 6.32
CA PHE A 8 8.55 0.12 6.57
C PHE A 8 9.16 -0.15 7.95
N SER A 9 10.01 0.77 8.42
CA SER A 9 10.66 0.67 9.73
C SER A 9 9.74 1.03 10.90
N SER A 10 8.51 1.45 10.65
CA SER A 10 7.54 1.74 11.70
C SER A 10 7.23 0.49 12.55
N LYS A 11 6.72 0.71 13.76
CA LYS A 11 6.24 -0.34 14.68
C LYS A 11 4.98 -1.06 14.18
N ALA A 12 4.61 -0.91 12.91
CA ALA A 12 3.48 -1.62 12.32
C ALA A 12 3.61 -3.14 12.55
N PRO A 13 2.50 -3.85 12.82
CA PRO A 13 2.53 -5.28 13.11
C PRO A 13 3.08 -6.08 11.92
N LYS A 14 4.02 -7.00 12.18
CA LYS A 14 4.76 -7.73 11.14
C LYS A 14 3.82 -8.55 10.25
N GLU A 15 2.79 -9.12 10.84
CA GLU A 15 1.76 -9.93 10.19
C GLU A 15 0.83 -9.15 9.27
N ARG A 16 0.78 -7.82 9.40
CA ARG A 16 -0.01 -6.93 8.53
C ARG A 16 0.82 -6.25 7.44
N LYS A 17 2.15 -6.23 7.58
CA LYS A 17 3.04 -5.54 6.63
C LYS A 17 3.02 -6.21 5.26
N VAL A 18 2.80 -5.41 4.23
CA VAL A 18 2.96 -5.80 2.83
C VAL A 18 3.95 -4.84 2.17
N CYS A 19 5.07 -5.34 1.67
CA CYS A 19 6.04 -4.50 0.99
C CYS A 19 5.52 -4.09 -0.40
N ILE A 20 5.43 -2.78 -0.64
CA ILE A 20 5.06 -2.23 -1.96
C ILE A 20 6.27 -1.75 -2.75
N ALA A 21 7.49 -1.87 -2.21
CA ALA A 21 8.69 -1.49 -2.91
C ALA A 21 9.36 -2.67 -3.64
N LYS A 22 10.09 -2.37 -4.72
CA LYS A 22 10.70 -3.36 -5.64
C LYS A 22 11.62 -4.35 -4.92
N TRP A 23 12.42 -3.86 -3.97
CA TRP A 23 13.33 -4.70 -3.19
C TRP A 23 13.61 -4.09 -1.81
N HIS A 24 13.73 -4.95 -0.80
CA HIS A 24 14.18 -4.54 0.53
C HIS A 24 14.97 -5.70 1.17
N ARG A 25 16.25 -5.47 1.47
CA ARG A 25 17.24 -6.48 1.89
C ARG A 25 16.78 -7.38 3.03
N ASN A 26 16.05 -6.81 3.98
CA ASN A 26 15.67 -7.48 5.23
C ASN A 26 14.19 -7.89 5.27
N TRP A 27 13.49 -7.85 4.13
CA TRP A 27 12.09 -8.26 4.06
C TRP A 27 11.90 -9.59 3.34
N SER A 28 11.32 -10.57 4.03
CA SER A 28 10.96 -11.90 3.52
C SER A 28 9.45 -12.18 3.56
N GLY A 29 8.63 -11.20 3.93
CA GLY A 29 7.18 -11.36 4.04
C GLY A 29 6.42 -11.01 2.75
N PRO A 30 5.09 -10.84 2.83
CA PRO A 30 4.23 -10.53 1.70
C PRO A 30 4.69 -9.30 0.89
N ARG A 31 4.54 -9.38 -0.43
CA ARG A 31 4.89 -8.32 -1.38
C ARG A 31 3.74 -8.05 -2.32
N ALA A 32 3.53 -6.77 -2.64
CA ALA A 32 2.59 -6.32 -3.64
C ALA A 32 3.38 -5.72 -4.82
N GLU A 33 4.02 -6.58 -5.60
CA GLU A 33 4.98 -6.22 -6.65
C GLU A 33 4.39 -5.30 -7.73
N ARG A 34 3.10 -5.44 -8.06
CA ARG A 34 2.43 -4.55 -9.04
C ARG A 34 2.27 -3.11 -8.54
N PHE A 35 2.50 -2.83 -7.26
CA PHE A 35 2.57 -1.48 -6.70
C PHE A 35 4.01 -0.95 -6.58
N ALA A 36 5.03 -1.73 -6.95
CA ALA A 36 6.39 -1.23 -6.92
C ALA A 36 6.68 -0.32 -8.13
N PRO A 37 7.24 0.89 -7.93
CA PRO A 37 7.74 1.68 -9.06
C PRO A 37 8.84 0.91 -9.79
N SER A 38 8.83 0.93 -11.13
CA SER A 38 9.87 0.23 -11.91
C SER A 38 11.20 0.98 -11.88
N ASP A 39 11.12 2.30 -11.97
CA ASP A 39 12.26 3.23 -11.97
C ASP A 39 12.01 4.40 -11.00
N PRO A 40 12.51 4.30 -9.74
CA PRO A 40 12.39 5.38 -8.77
C PRO A 40 13.30 6.58 -9.06
N ASN A 41 14.24 6.47 -10.01
CA ASN A 41 15.19 7.53 -10.34
C ASN A 41 14.80 8.35 -11.59
N ALA A 42 13.58 8.14 -12.10
CA ALA A 42 13.07 8.91 -13.22
C ALA A 42 13.00 10.41 -12.87
N VAL A 43 13.31 11.28 -13.85
CA VAL A 43 13.35 12.74 -13.67
C VAL A 43 12.02 13.29 -13.14
N ASP A 44 10.90 12.73 -13.61
CA ASP A 44 9.57 12.94 -13.03
C ASP A 44 8.98 11.60 -12.56
N TRP A 45 9.58 11.06 -11.50
CA TRP A 45 9.21 9.75 -10.97
C TRP A 45 7.74 9.66 -10.55
N LYS A 46 7.11 10.75 -10.09
CA LYS A 46 5.69 10.76 -9.68
C LYS A 46 4.79 10.52 -10.88
N ALA A 47 4.97 11.28 -11.95
CA ALA A 47 4.18 11.11 -13.17
C ALA A 47 4.46 9.75 -13.84
N ALA A 48 5.73 9.33 -13.87
CA ALA A 48 6.12 8.03 -14.40
C ALA A 48 5.42 6.90 -13.64
N TYR A 49 5.53 6.89 -12.31
CA TYR A 49 4.91 5.88 -11.46
C TYR A 49 3.38 5.87 -11.58
N ARG A 50 2.75 7.05 -11.67
CA ARG A 50 1.31 7.15 -11.89
C ARG A 50 0.88 6.52 -13.21
N LYS A 51 1.60 6.80 -14.30
CA LYS A 51 1.35 6.19 -15.62
C LYS A 51 1.54 4.67 -15.58
N GLU A 52 2.51 4.17 -14.82
CA GLU A 52 2.68 2.74 -14.61
C GLU A 52 1.47 2.13 -13.89
N LEU A 53 0.95 2.77 -12.84
CA LEU A 53 -0.24 2.32 -12.14
C LEU A 53 -1.46 2.28 -13.06
N GLU A 54 -1.68 3.32 -13.87
CA GLU A 54 -2.74 3.36 -14.88
C GLU A 54 -2.61 2.23 -15.90
N SER A 55 -1.38 1.95 -16.38
CA SER A 55 -1.11 0.85 -17.29
C SER A 55 -1.33 -0.53 -16.66
N ARG A 56 -0.97 -0.70 -15.38
CA ARG A 56 -1.11 -1.97 -14.65
C ARG A 56 -2.55 -2.22 -14.21
N PHE A 57 -3.31 -1.16 -13.95
CA PHE A 57 -4.68 -1.19 -13.46
C PHE A 57 -5.59 -0.33 -14.34
N PRO A 58 -5.84 -0.75 -15.59
CA PRO A 58 -6.57 0.06 -16.57
C PRO A 58 -8.06 0.24 -16.21
N THR A 59 -8.58 -0.54 -15.25
CA THR A 59 -9.96 -0.42 -14.78
C THR A 59 -10.03 -0.42 -13.26
N PRO A 60 -11.04 0.26 -12.66
CA PRO A 60 -11.30 0.20 -11.22
C PRO A 60 -11.42 -1.23 -10.68
N SER A 61 -12.04 -2.14 -11.47
CA SER A 61 -12.19 -3.55 -11.12
C SER A 61 -10.84 -4.28 -11.01
N SER A 62 -9.90 -4.01 -11.92
CA SER A 62 -8.56 -4.63 -11.87
C SER A 62 -7.79 -4.23 -10.61
N LEU A 63 -7.94 -2.97 -10.16
CA LEU A 63 -7.36 -2.48 -8.92
C LEU A 63 -8.02 -3.14 -7.70
N ARG A 64 -9.36 -3.21 -7.67
CA ARG A 64 -10.11 -3.87 -6.58
C ARG A 64 -9.72 -5.33 -6.43
N LEU A 65 -9.66 -6.07 -7.52
CA LEU A 65 -9.29 -7.49 -7.51
C LEU A 65 -7.90 -7.69 -6.92
N TYR A 66 -6.93 -6.87 -7.30
CA TYR A 66 -5.58 -6.97 -6.78
C TYR A 66 -5.48 -6.61 -5.29
N LEU A 67 -6.21 -5.58 -4.83
CA LEU A 67 -6.29 -5.27 -3.40
C LEU A 67 -6.94 -6.42 -2.61
N GLN A 68 -7.95 -7.10 -3.18
CA GLN A 68 -8.57 -8.28 -2.57
C GLN A 68 -7.61 -9.46 -2.50
N GLU A 69 -6.75 -9.66 -3.51
CA GLU A 69 -5.70 -10.68 -3.47
C GLU A 69 -4.69 -10.40 -2.37
N ILE A 70 -4.32 -9.14 -2.14
CA ILE A 70 -3.45 -8.73 -1.04
C ILE A 70 -4.14 -9.02 0.29
N GLU A 71 -5.40 -8.59 0.47
CA GLU A 71 -6.16 -8.79 1.72
C GLU A 71 -6.38 -10.28 2.04
N LYS A 72 -6.57 -11.14 1.02
CA LYS A 72 -6.67 -12.59 1.20
C LYS A 72 -5.39 -13.22 1.76
N ARG A 73 -4.22 -12.69 1.38
CA ARG A 73 -2.90 -13.17 1.84
C ARG A 73 -2.50 -12.55 3.17
N THR A 74 -2.92 -11.30 3.39
CA THR A 74 -2.58 -10.50 4.55
C THR A 74 -3.83 -9.74 5.00
N PRO A 75 -4.58 -10.28 5.97
CA PRO A 75 -5.78 -9.62 6.48
C PRO A 75 -5.46 -8.22 7.01
N ASP A 76 -6.29 -7.25 6.65
CA ASP A 76 -6.16 -5.84 7.06
C ASP A 76 -4.74 -5.28 6.79
N PRO A 77 -4.30 -5.27 5.52
CA PRO A 77 -2.91 -5.06 5.17
C PRO A 77 -2.46 -3.60 5.35
N ILE A 78 -1.21 -3.44 5.75
CA ILE A 78 -0.50 -2.15 5.81
C ILE A 78 0.54 -2.14 4.69
N LEU A 79 0.29 -1.33 3.66
CA LEU A 79 1.16 -1.16 2.51
C LEU A 79 2.40 -0.33 2.89
N CYS A 80 3.56 -0.97 2.92
CA CYS A 80 4.78 -0.40 3.47
C CYS A 80 5.83 -0.08 2.39
N CYS A 81 6.33 1.16 2.39
CA CYS A 81 7.49 1.61 1.61
C CYS A 81 8.67 1.95 2.52
N PHE A 82 9.90 1.96 2.01
CA PHE A 82 11.11 2.29 2.79
C PHE A 82 11.67 3.69 2.50
N GLU A 83 10.97 4.53 1.74
CA GLU A 83 11.34 5.93 1.58
C GLU A 83 10.99 6.72 2.85
N LEU A 84 12.04 7.24 3.49
CA LEU A 84 11.95 8.07 4.69
C LEU A 84 11.18 9.37 4.42
N ASN A 85 11.43 10.00 3.28
CA ASN A 85 10.77 11.24 2.91
C ASN A 85 9.35 10.94 2.38
N PRO A 86 8.28 11.38 3.07
CA PRO A 86 6.90 11.14 2.64
C PRO A 86 6.56 11.87 1.33
N GLU A 87 7.23 12.98 1.01
CA GLU A 87 7.02 13.72 -0.24
C GLU A 87 7.63 13.02 -1.46
N GLU A 88 8.58 12.12 -1.20
CA GLU A 88 9.28 11.30 -2.18
C GLU A 88 8.84 9.83 -2.16
N CYS A 89 7.93 9.44 -1.25
CA CYS A 89 7.47 8.07 -1.20
C CYS A 89 6.30 7.81 -2.17
N HIS A 90 6.44 6.75 -2.97
CA HIS A 90 5.41 6.20 -3.84
C HIS A 90 4.14 5.73 -3.09
N ARG A 91 4.18 5.53 -1.76
CA ARG A 91 3.01 5.19 -0.93
C ARG A 91 1.91 6.25 -0.95
N ARG A 92 2.26 7.54 -1.04
CA ARG A 92 1.28 8.64 -1.12
C ARG A 92 0.65 8.71 -2.51
N VAL A 93 1.47 8.56 -3.56
CA VAL A 93 0.99 8.48 -4.94
C VAL A 93 0.03 7.30 -5.10
N LEU A 94 0.40 6.14 -4.54
CA LEU A 94 -0.45 4.95 -4.53
C LEU A 94 -1.77 5.17 -3.77
N ALA A 95 -1.73 5.78 -2.59
CA ALA A 95 -2.93 6.08 -1.81
C ALA A 95 -3.89 7.02 -2.57
N ALA A 96 -3.35 8.07 -3.18
CA ALA A 96 -4.13 8.98 -4.02
C ALA A 96 -4.75 8.24 -5.22
N PHE A 97 -3.96 7.42 -5.92
CA PHE A 97 -4.44 6.61 -7.03
C PHE A 97 -5.59 5.67 -6.63
N ILE A 98 -5.48 5.00 -5.48
CA ILE A 98 -6.53 4.13 -4.94
C ILE A 98 -7.80 4.94 -4.62
N LYS A 99 -7.66 6.09 -3.96
CA LYS A 99 -8.79 6.97 -3.63
C LYS A 99 -9.51 7.45 -4.87
N GLU A 100 -8.78 7.93 -5.87
CA GLU A 100 -9.35 8.49 -7.10
C GLU A 100 -10.06 7.43 -7.95
N ASN A 101 -9.52 6.20 -8.03
CA ASN A 101 -10.05 5.18 -8.94
C ASN A 101 -11.18 4.35 -8.33
N ILE A 102 -11.17 4.12 -7.01
CA ILE A 102 -12.16 3.22 -6.37
C ILE A 102 -12.82 3.81 -5.13
N ASN A 103 -12.56 5.08 -4.82
CA ASN A 103 -13.05 5.80 -3.64
C ASN A 103 -12.72 5.13 -2.29
N LEU A 104 -11.57 4.46 -2.22
CA LEU A 104 -11.06 3.83 -1.00
C LEU A 104 -9.98 4.70 -0.37
N ASP A 105 -10.18 5.11 0.88
CA ASP A 105 -9.14 5.82 1.65
C ASP A 105 -8.07 4.84 2.13
N VAL A 106 -6.81 5.24 2.00
CA VAL A 106 -5.64 4.49 2.48
C VAL A 106 -4.83 5.40 3.41
N PRO A 107 -5.27 5.56 4.67
CA PRO A 107 -4.62 6.47 5.61
C PRO A 107 -3.24 5.95 6.03
N GLU A 108 -2.39 6.87 6.52
CA GLU A 108 -1.11 6.49 7.11
C GLU A 108 -1.33 5.88 8.49
N TRP A 109 -0.79 4.68 8.69
CA TRP A 109 -0.84 3.95 9.94
C TRP A 109 -0.13 4.75 11.02
N ASN A 110 -0.85 5.11 12.08
CA ASN A 110 -0.38 6.01 13.14
C ASN A 110 -0.17 5.30 14.49
N GLY A 111 -0.09 3.97 14.50
CA GLY A 111 0.07 3.20 15.75
C GLY A 111 -1.22 2.97 16.54
N ARG A 112 -2.28 3.74 16.25
CA ARG A 112 -3.58 3.54 16.87
C ARG A 112 -4.39 2.63 15.96
N ARG A 113 -4.53 1.35 16.32
CA ARG A 113 -5.75 0.67 15.89
C ARG A 113 -6.89 1.28 16.70
N HIS A 114 -8.01 1.52 16.01
CA HIS A 114 -9.33 1.41 16.63
C HIS A 114 -9.39 0.06 17.36
N ASP A 115 -9.13 0.07 18.66
CA ASP A 115 -9.64 -0.95 19.56
C ASP A 115 -11.15 -0.73 19.65
N GLY A 116 -11.89 -1.36 18.75
CA GLY A 116 -13.35 -1.30 18.67
C GLY A 116 -13.79 -1.59 17.24
N GLN A 117 -14.41 -2.73 16.90
CA GLN A 117 -15.45 -3.40 17.67
C GLN A 117 -15.59 -4.85 17.17
N PHE A 118 -14.90 -5.80 17.80
CA PHE A 118 -15.48 -7.13 17.97
C PHE A 118 -16.26 -7.06 19.29
N SER A 119 -17.45 -6.46 19.24
CA SER A 119 -18.44 -6.75 20.27
C SER A 119 -18.91 -8.17 20.01
N LEU A 120 -18.20 -9.13 20.61
CA LEU A 120 -18.86 -10.29 21.14
C LEU A 120 -19.93 -9.75 22.10
N LEU A 121 -21.19 -9.83 21.70
CA LEU A 121 -22.23 -9.98 22.69
C LEU A 121 -22.98 -11.29 22.41
N PRO A 122 -23.46 -11.96 23.47
CA PRO A 122 -24.02 -13.31 23.45
C PRO A 122 -25.41 -13.36 22.83
#